data_AF-A0A419TAZ6-F1
#
_entry.id   AF-A0A419TAZ6-F1
#
_cell.length_a   1.000
_cell.length_b   1.000
_cell.length_c   1.000
_cell.angle_alpha   90.00
_cell.angle_beta   90.00
_cell.angle_gamma   90.00
#
_symmetry.space_group_name_H-M   'P 1'
#
loop_
_entity.id
_entity.type
_entity.pdbx_description
1 polymer ?
#
loop_
_entity_poly.entity_id
_entity_poly.type
_entity_poly.pdbx_seq_one_letter_code
_entity_poly.pdbx_strand_id
1 'polypeptide(L)'
;MKRADDFEKRRQHLKDLTEEELEQRFWELAEKIVNPMIQLAYKHTSPSIERSVLLRMGFSSLEAKAIVEGAVDRNLLGKGAGHLVYRLAKEKNMEIREAGLKLADGEMWDEVVRIFRGGEK
;
A
#
# COMPACT_ATOMS: atom_id res chain seq x y z
N MET A 1 -15.96 0.74 36.02
CA MET A 1 -17.38 0.32 35.94
C MET A 1 -17.43 -1.07 35.32
N LYS A 2 -17.87 -2.09 36.06
CA LYS A 2 -17.91 -3.48 35.58
C LYS A 2 -19.10 -3.63 34.63
N ARG A 3 -18.88 -4.15 33.43
CA ARG A 3 -19.96 -4.43 32.47
C ARG A 3 -20.93 -5.43 33.13
N ALA A 4 -22.22 -5.12 33.15
CA ALA A 4 -23.24 -6.06 33.60
C ALA A 4 -23.31 -7.24 32.64
N ASP A 5 -23.39 -8.46 33.17
CA ASP A 5 -23.56 -9.66 32.36
C ASP A 5 -25.00 -9.71 31.82
N ASP A 6 -25.11 -9.63 30.50
CA ASP A 6 -26.36 -9.64 29.74
C ASP A 6 -26.40 -10.72 28.66
N PHE A 7 -25.54 -11.75 28.77
CA PHE A 7 -25.36 -12.80 27.77
C PHE A 7 -26.68 -13.47 27.37
N GLU A 8 -27.48 -13.92 28.35
CA GLU A 8 -28.75 -14.61 28.10
C GLU A 8 -29.77 -13.78 27.31
N LYS A 9 -29.70 -12.44 27.44
CA LYS A 9 -30.54 -11.53 26.67
C LYS A 9 -30.00 -11.36 25.24
N ARG A 10 -28.67 -11.19 25.10
CA ARG A 10 -28.03 -10.92 23.80
C ARG A 10 -28.04 -12.13 22.87
N ARG A 11 -27.95 -13.35 23.38
CA ARG A 11 -27.91 -14.58 22.56
C ARG A 11 -29.25 -15.02 21.98
N GLN A 12 -30.37 -14.41 22.38
CA GLN A 12 -31.72 -14.86 21.99
C GLN A 12 -31.91 -14.95 20.46
N HIS A 13 -31.28 -14.06 19.70
CA HIS A 13 -31.35 -14.05 18.23
C HIS A 13 -30.56 -15.18 17.55
N LEU A 14 -29.82 -16.00 18.32
CA LEU A 14 -29.00 -17.12 17.84
C LEU A 14 -29.53 -18.48 18.29
N LYS A 15 -30.55 -18.50 19.14
CA LYS A 15 -30.97 -19.71 19.86
C LYS A 15 -31.46 -20.84 18.95
N ASP A 16 -31.96 -20.49 17.77
CA ASP A 16 -32.57 -21.42 16.81
C ASP A 16 -31.59 -21.83 15.69
N LEU A 17 -30.34 -21.33 15.70
CA LEU A 17 -29.32 -21.70 14.72
C LEU A 17 -28.71 -23.06 15.06
N THR A 18 -28.41 -23.87 14.04
CA THR A 18 -27.54 -25.04 14.22
C THR A 18 -26.09 -24.63 14.47
N GLU A 19 -25.24 -25.58 14.86
CA GLU A 19 -23.80 -25.34 15.02
C GLU A 19 -23.17 -24.85 13.72
N GLU A 20 -23.51 -25.49 12.60
CA GLU A 20 -23.02 -25.13 11.27
C GLU A 20 -23.50 -23.75 10.83
N GLU A 21 -24.77 -23.42 11.07
CA GLU A 21 -25.32 -22.08 10.75
C GLU A 21 -24.68 -20.99 11.61
N LEU A 22 -24.40 -21.29 12.88
CA LEU A 22 -23.74 -20.36 13.80
C LEU A 22 -22.28 -20.12 13.38
N GLU A 23 -21.56 -21.16 12.99
CA GLU A 23 -20.19 -21.06 12.47
C GLU A 23 -20.15 -20.29 11.15
N GLN A 24 -21.03 -20.62 10.20
CA GLN A 24 -21.14 -19.92 8.92
C GLN A 24 -21.40 -18.43 9.15
N ARG A 25 -22.35 -18.09 10.03
CA ARG A 25 -22.64 -16.69 10.37
C ARG A 25 -21.44 -15.98 11.00
N PHE A 26 -20.66 -16.67 11.83
CA PHE A 26 -19.43 -16.11 12.41
C PHE A 26 -18.44 -15.73 11.31
N TRP A 27 -18.16 -16.64 10.37
CA TRP A 27 -17.22 -16.39 9.29
C TRP A 27 -17.70 -15.33 8.31
N GLU A 28 -18.99 -15.30 7.96
CA GLU A 28 -19.56 -14.24 7.13
C GLU A 28 -19.41 -12.85 7.75
N LEU A 29 -19.62 -12.75 9.07
CA LEU A 29 -19.43 -11.48 9.78
C LEU A 29 -17.95 -11.11 9.85
N ALA A 30 -17.07 -12.07 10.11
CA ALA A 30 -15.63 -11.84 10.10
C ALA A 30 -15.15 -11.34 8.72
N GLU A 31 -15.62 -11.95 7.64
CA GLU A 31 -15.33 -11.53 6.27
C GLU A 31 -15.81 -10.10 6.00
N LYS A 32 -17.06 -9.78 6.37
CA LYS A 32 -17.62 -8.42 6.23
C LYS A 32 -16.80 -7.38 6.99
N ILE A 33 -16.23 -7.73 8.15
CA ILE A 33 -15.36 -6.84 8.93
C ILE A 33 -14.04 -6.58 8.20
N VAL A 34 -13.41 -7.60 7.62
CA VAL A 34 -12.09 -7.44 6.96
C VAL A 34 -12.18 -6.90 5.54
N ASN A 35 -13.32 -7.05 4.85
CA ASN A 35 -13.50 -6.60 3.46
C ASN A 35 -13.15 -5.12 3.23
N PRO A 36 -13.60 -4.15 4.07
CA PRO A 36 -13.18 -2.75 3.94
C PRO A 36 -11.67 -2.55 4.09
N MET A 37 -11.00 -3.35 4.93
CA MET A 37 -9.55 -3.27 5.13
C MET A 37 -8.80 -3.76 3.88
N ILE A 38 -9.28 -4.84 3.24
CA ILE A 38 -8.72 -5.33 1.97
C ILE A 38 -8.90 -4.28 0.86
N GLN A 39 -10.08 -3.66 0.78
CA GLN A 39 -10.35 -2.58 -0.19
C GLN A 39 -9.41 -1.39 0.01
N LEU A 40 -9.12 -1.02 1.27
CA LEU A 40 -8.15 0.02 1.58
C LEU A 40 -6.75 -0.39 1.11
N ALA A 41 -6.31 -1.60 1.42
CA ALA A 41 -5.00 -2.11 1.00
C ALA A 41 -4.85 -2.19 -0.53
N TYR A 42 -5.93 -2.47 -1.26
CA TYR A 42 -5.91 -2.54 -2.72
C TYR A 42 -5.80 -1.16 -3.39
N LYS A 43 -6.43 -0.13 -2.80
CA LYS A 43 -6.52 1.22 -3.39
C LYS A 43 -5.42 2.18 -2.95
N HIS A 44 -4.66 1.82 -1.92
CA HIS A 44 -3.66 2.68 -1.31
C HIS A 44 -2.30 1.99 -1.20
N THR A 45 -1.25 2.80 -1.18
CA THR A 45 0.10 2.35 -0.86
C THR A 45 0.61 3.05 0.40
N SER A 46 1.80 2.68 0.86
CA SER A 46 2.49 3.30 1.98
C SER A 46 4.00 3.33 1.73
N PRO A 47 4.76 4.19 2.45
CA PRO A 47 6.21 4.24 2.30
C PRO A 47 6.91 2.88 2.49
N SER A 48 6.41 2.01 3.38
CA SER A 48 6.99 0.67 3.58
C SER A 48 6.72 -0.26 2.39
N ILE A 49 5.52 -0.19 1.80
CA ILE A 49 5.19 -0.95 0.59
C ILE A 49 6.10 -0.51 -0.56
N GLU A 50 6.27 0.79 -0.78
CA GLU A 50 7.11 1.30 -1.86
C GLU A 50 8.60 0.96 -1.66
N ARG A 51 9.10 1.00 -0.43
CA ARG A 51 10.46 0.48 -0.13
C ARG A 51 10.57 -1.00 -0.45
N SER A 52 9.56 -1.81 -0.13
CA SER A 52 9.57 -3.25 -0.45
C SER A 52 9.61 -3.54 -1.95
N VAL A 53 9.02 -2.66 -2.77
CA VAL A 53 9.08 -2.76 -4.23
C VAL A 53 10.51 -2.47 -4.70
N LEU A 54 11.14 -1.40 -4.21
CA LEU A 54 12.53 -1.05 -4.55
C LEU A 54 13.53 -2.11 -4.09
N LEU A 55 13.35 -2.71 -2.91
CA LEU A 55 14.19 -3.84 -2.47
C LEU A 55 14.13 -5.01 -3.46
N ARG A 56 12.95 -5.34 -3.98
CA ARG A 56 12.77 -6.38 -5.02
C ARG A 56 13.34 -5.97 -6.38
N MET A 57 13.52 -4.67 -6.62
CA MET A 57 14.21 -4.14 -7.82
C MET A 57 15.74 -4.09 -7.66
N GLY A 58 16.29 -4.53 -6.53
CA GLY A 58 17.73 -4.61 -6.30
C GLY A 58 18.37 -3.38 -5.65
N PHE A 59 17.57 -2.50 -5.03
CA PHE A 59 18.08 -1.40 -4.22
C PHE A 59 18.34 -1.84 -2.77
N SER A 60 19.32 -1.21 -2.11
CA SER A 60 19.51 -1.39 -0.67
C SER A 60 18.42 -0.70 0.15
N SER A 61 18.33 -1.00 1.44
CA SER A 61 17.36 -0.36 2.33
C SER A 61 17.58 1.15 2.47
N LEU A 62 18.83 1.61 2.41
CA LEU A 62 19.20 3.03 2.47
C LEU A 62 18.79 3.76 1.19
N GLU A 63 19.08 3.18 0.03
CA GLU A 63 18.69 3.73 -1.27
C GLU A 63 17.17 3.77 -1.42
N ALA A 64 16.48 2.67 -1.08
CA ALA A 64 15.03 2.59 -1.13
C ALA A 64 14.37 3.65 -0.22
N LYS A 65 14.96 3.90 0.96
CA LYS A 65 14.50 4.97 1.85
C LYS A 65 14.62 6.33 1.18
N ALA A 66 15.80 6.66 0.64
CA ALA A 66 16.05 7.95 0.00
C ALA A 66 15.12 8.21 -1.19
N ILE A 67 14.91 7.20 -2.05
CA ILE A 67 13.99 7.31 -3.20
C ILE A 67 12.55 7.55 -2.73
N VAL A 68 12.09 6.81 -1.72
CA VAL A 68 10.71 6.96 -1.20
C VAL A 68 10.50 8.30 -0.52
N GLU A 69 11.46 8.80 0.25
CA GLU A 69 11.41 10.14 0.85
C GLU A 69 11.32 11.21 -0.25
N GLY A 70 12.17 11.12 -1.29
CA GLY A 70 12.10 12.04 -2.43
C GLY A 70 10.76 12.01 -3.18
N ALA A 71 10.10 10.84 -3.25
CA ALA A 71 8.77 10.69 -3.84
C ALA A 71 7.66 11.27 -2.94
N VAL A 72 7.77 11.14 -1.62
CA VAL A 72 6.83 11.74 -0.65
C VAL A 72 6.89 13.26 -0.72
N ASP A 73 8.10 13.84 -0.70
CA ASP A 73 8.31 15.29 -0.73
C ASP A 73 7.72 15.95 -1.98
N ARG A 74 7.54 15.18 -3.06
CA ARG A 74 7.00 15.63 -4.34
C ARG A 74 5.56 15.19 -4.59
N ASN A 75 4.91 14.58 -3.60
CA ASN A 75 3.55 14.05 -3.69
C ASN A 75 3.36 13.04 -4.85
N LEU A 76 4.39 12.23 -5.10
CA LEU A 76 4.42 11.25 -6.20
C LEU A 76 4.25 9.80 -5.72
N LEU A 77 4.09 9.57 -4.41
CA LEU A 77 3.98 8.21 -3.86
C LEU A 77 2.82 7.42 -4.48
N GLY A 78 1.69 8.07 -4.79
CA GLY A 78 0.54 7.45 -5.46
C GLY A 78 0.80 7.00 -6.90
N LYS A 79 1.95 7.34 -7.49
CA LYS A 79 2.39 6.83 -8.80
C LYS A 79 3.24 5.56 -8.68
N GLY A 80 3.67 5.21 -7.47
CA GLY A 80 4.53 4.07 -7.14
C GLY A 80 6.02 4.37 -7.34
N ALA A 81 6.85 4.23 -6.31
CA ALA A 81 8.28 4.57 -6.35
C ALA A 81 9.06 3.68 -7.34
N GLY A 82 8.72 2.40 -7.44
CA GLY A 82 9.30 1.52 -8.45
C GLY A 82 8.93 1.95 -9.88
N HIS A 83 7.71 2.47 -10.07
CA HIS A 83 7.27 3.01 -11.35
C HIS A 83 7.97 4.32 -11.69
N LEU A 84 8.29 5.18 -10.70
CA LEU A 84 9.12 6.37 -10.91
C LEU A 84 10.50 6.00 -11.47
N VAL A 85 11.18 5.04 -10.84
CA VAL A 85 12.49 4.54 -11.30
C VAL A 85 12.38 3.98 -12.73
N TYR A 86 11.38 3.12 -12.97
CA TYR A 86 11.15 2.52 -14.28
C TYR A 86 10.91 3.55 -15.38
N ARG A 87 10.06 4.56 -15.12
CA ARG A 87 9.74 5.59 -16.11
C ARG A 87 10.94 6.49 -16.40
N LEU A 88 11.71 6.86 -15.39
CA LEU A 88 12.93 7.64 -15.58
C LEU A 88 13.95 6.86 -16.43
N ALA A 89 14.20 5.61 -16.07
CA ALA A 89 15.12 4.73 -16.79
C ALA A 89 14.74 4.62 -18.27
N LYS A 90 13.45 4.40 -18.56
CA LYS A 90 12.93 4.32 -19.93
C LYS A 90 13.06 5.63 -20.70
N GLU A 91 12.67 6.76 -20.10
CA GLU A 91 12.69 8.07 -20.75
C GLU A 91 14.12 8.54 -21.07
N LYS A 92 15.08 8.16 -20.24
CA LYS A 92 16.48 8.55 -20.37
C LYS A 92 17.37 7.49 -21.00
N ASN A 93 16.79 6.36 -21.40
CA ASN A 93 17.51 5.20 -21.93
C ASN A 93 18.67 4.77 -21.01
N MET A 94 18.35 4.63 -19.72
CA MET A 94 19.27 4.25 -18.65
C MET A 94 18.90 2.87 -18.09
N GLU A 95 19.86 2.22 -17.45
CA GLU A 95 19.59 1.03 -16.66
C GLU A 95 18.76 1.37 -15.41
N ILE A 96 17.89 0.44 -14.98
CA ILE A 96 17.03 0.62 -13.80
C ILE A 96 17.85 0.98 -12.56
N ARG A 97 18.99 0.29 -12.39
CA ARG A 97 19.90 0.51 -11.25
C ARG A 97 20.47 1.93 -11.25
N GLU A 98 20.89 2.41 -12.41
CA GLU A 98 21.49 3.74 -12.57
C GLU A 98 20.46 4.84 -12.28
N ALA A 99 19.26 4.72 -12.85
CA ALA A 99 18.17 5.69 -12.64
C ALA A 99 17.77 5.79 -11.15
N GLY A 100 17.69 4.65 -10.46
CA GLY A 100 17.35 4.66 -9.03
C GLY A 100 18.46 5.19 -8.14
N LEU A 101 19.74 4.96 -8.46
CA LEU A 101 20.86 5.58 -7.74
C LEU A 101 20.83 7.09 -7.86
N LYS A 102 20.63 7.62 -9.08
CA LYS A 102 20.48 9.07 -9.28
C LYS A 102 19.34 9.65 -8.45
N LEU A 103 18.20 8.97 -8.39
CA LEU A 103 17.08 9.41 -7.56
C LEU A 103 17.40 9.36 -6.06
N ALA A 104 18.13 8.33 -5.60
CA ALA A 104 18.57 8.20 -4.22
C ALA A 104 19.54 9.34 -3.82
N ASP A 105 20.37 9.79 -4.76
CA ASP A 105 21.30 10.92 -4.57
C ASP A 105 20.63 12.29 -4.71
N GLY A 106 19.30 12.33 -4.93
CA GLY A 106 18.54 13.57 -5.07
C GLY A 106 18.60 14.19 -6.47
N GLU A 107 19.13 13.49 -7.46
CA GLU A 107 19.21 13.93 -8.86
C GLU A 107 17.95 13.56 -9.66
N MET A 108 17.77 14.22 -10.81
CA MET A 108 16.76 13.90 -11.83
C MET A 108 15.29 13.95 -11.41
N TRP A 109 14.99 14.42 -10.19
CA TRP A 109 13.61 14.54 -9.72
C TRP A 109 12.76 15.50 -10.54
N ASP A 110 13.34 16.57 -11.08
CA ASP A 110 12.62 17.51 -11.96
C ASP A 110 12.14 16.82 -13.24
N GLU A 111 12.93 15.88 -13.75
CA GLU A 111 12.59 15.06 -14.92
C GLU A 111 11.44 14.10 -14.58
N VAL A 112 11.49 13.46 -13.42
CA VAL A 112 10.39 12.61 -12.93
C VAL A 112 9.11 13.43 -12.78
N VAL A 113 9.17 14.59 -12.15
CA VAL A 113 8.01 15.48 -12.01
C VAL A 113 7.46 15.86 -13.38
N ARG A 114 8.32 16.16 -14.36
CA ARG A 114 7.89 16.47 -15.74
C ARG A 114 7.19 15.28 -16.40
N ILE A 115 7.75 14.06 -16.30
CA ILE A 115 7.18 12.84 -16.87
C ILE A 115 5.75 12.59 -16.34
N PHE A 116 5.53 12.84 -15.04
CA PHE A 116 4.24 12.54 -14.39
C PHE A 116 3.26 13.71 -14.34
N ARG A 117 3.69 14.95 -14.62
CA ARG A 117 2.79 16.11 -14.82
C ARG A 117 2.13 16.13 -16.19
N GLY A 118 2.76 15.55 -17.22
CA GLY A 118 2.20 15.51 -18.59
C GLY A 118 1.08 14.48 -18.82
N GLY A 119 0.56 13.85 -17.76
CA GLY A 119 -0.41 12.75 -17.82
C GLY A 119 -1.85 13.14 -17.50
N GLU A 120 -2.22 14.43 -17.50
CA GLU A 120 -3.63 14.84 -17.46
C GLU A 120 -4.25 14.63 -18.85
N LYS A 121 -4.98 13.51 -18.98
CA LYS A 121 -6.15 13.38 -19.85
C LYS A 121 -7.23 12.64 -19.08
#